data_AF-A0A7L4QWA9-F1
#
_entry.id   AF-A0A7L4QWA9-F1
#
_cell.length_a   1.000
_cell.length_b   1.000
_cell.length_c   1.000
_cell.angle_alpha   90.00
_cell.angle_beta   90.00
_cell.angle_gamma   90.00
#
_symmetry.space_group_name_H-M   'P 1'
#
loop_
_entity.id
_entity.type
_entity.pdbx_description
1 polymer ?
#
loop_
_entity_poly.entity_id
_entity_poly.type
_entity_poly.pdbx_seq_one_letter_code
_entity_poly.pdbx_strand_id
1 'polypeptide(L)'
;IGMAHRKGSFGVGADGDVTIYDIDPSKIDTREYSDLINKFSTAEYTIKDGDVVCHNGEITMIPERRTYYTDVSVPDANEKEMLKDVQEWFRYYSHGFNHYPTPENYLVNPTAIKVNTEK
;
A
#
# COMPACT_ATOMS: atom_id res chain seq x y z
N ILE A 1 7.19 -6.31 1.64
CA ILE A 1 5.96 -5.96 2.39
C ILE A 1 4.88 -7.07 2.41
N GLY A 2 5.23 -8.36 2.21
CA GLY A 2 4.23 -9.45 2.31
C GLY A 2 3.18 -9.54 1.19
N MET A 3 3.28 -8.72 0.14
CA MET A 3 2.26 -8.60 -0.90
C MET A 3 2.72 -9.11 -2.28
N ALA A 4 3.77 -9.93 -2.33
CA ALA A 4 4.35 -10.43 -3.60
C ALA A 4 3.34 -11.23 -4.45
N HIS A 5 2.34 -11.85 -3.82
CA HIS A 5 1.26 -12.57 -4.51
C HIS A 5 0.38 -11.65 -5.39
N ARG A 6 0.42 -10.33 -5.16
CA ARG A 6 -0.41 -9.37 -5.90
C ARG A 6 0.30 -8.08 -6.36
N LYS A 7 1.45 -7.73 -5.78
CA LYS A 7 2.23 -6.52 -6.14
C LYS A 7 3.65 -6.88 -6.55
N GLY A 8 4.25 -6.03 -7.38
CA GLY A 8 5.66 -6.11 -7.76
C GLY A 8 5.97 -7.15 -8.84
N SER A 9 4.95 -7.68 -9.51
CA SER A 9 5.10 -8.56 -10.67
C SER A 9 3.98 -8.33 -11.68
N PHE A 10 4.17 -8.83 -12.91
CA PHE A 10 3.16 -8.86 -13.98
C PHE A 10 2.55 -10.26 -14.15
N GLY A 11 2.70 -11.14 -13.16
CA GLY A 11 2.17 -12.50 -13.23
C GLY A 11 0.65 -12.54 -13.20
N VAL A 12 0.06 -13.63 -13.71
CA VAL A 12 -1.38 -13.88 -13.58
C VAL A 12 -1.77 -13.87 -12.10
N GLY A 13 -2.79 -13.07 -11.75
CA GLY A 13 -3.23 -12.87 -10.36
C GLY A 13 -2.63 -11.65 -9.67
N ALA A 14 -1.65 -10.96 -10.28
CA ALA A 14 -1.20 -9.66 -9.81
C ALA A 14 -2.26 -8.58 -10.05
N ASP A 15 -2.27 -7.55 -9.19
CA ASP A 15 -3.06 -6.35 -9.43
C ASP A 15 -2.55 -5.67 -10.71
N GLY A 16 -3.47 -5.06 -11.48
CA GLY A 16 -3.17 -4.34 -12.73
C GLY A 16 -2.44 -3.01 -12.50
N ASP A 17 -1.33 -3.05 -11.77
CA ASP A 17 -0.47 -1.90 -11.50
C ASP A 17 0.74 -1.97 -12.42
N VAL A 18 0.76 -1.11 -13.44
CA VAL A 18 1.77 -1.13 -14.50
C VAL A 18 2.21 0.29 -14.80
N THR A 19 3.51 0.49 -14.95
CA THR A 19 4.08 1.74 -15.45
C THR A 19 4.85 1.45 -16.73
N ILE A 20 4.53 2.21 -17.77
CA ILE A 20 5.17 2.10 -19.09
C ILE A 20 6.00 3.36 -19.29
N TYR A 21 7.27 3.16 -19.64
CA TYR A 21 8.20 4.23 -19.97
C TYR A 21 8.54 4.15 -21.45
N ASP A 22 8.62 5.30 -22.13
CA ASP A 22 9.12 5.38 -23.51
C ASP A 22 10.65 5.23 -23.56
N ILE A 23 11.12 4.04 -23.22
CA ILE A 23 12.53 3.66 -23.21
C ILE A 23 12.70 2.45 -24.11
N ASP A 24 13.49 2.60 -25.18
CA ASP A 24 13.93 1.48 -26.01
C ASP A 24 15.22 0.89 -25.42
N PRO A 25 15.17 -0.28 -24.76
CA PRO A 25 16.33 -0.87 -24.10
C PRO A 25 17.45 -1.24 -25.08
N SER A 26 17.16 -1.41 -26.38
CA SER A 26 18.17 -1.72 -27.39
C SER A 26 19.01 -0.51 -27.80
N LYS A 27 18.58 0.71 -27.44
CA LYS A 27 19.20 1.98 -27.84
C LYS A 27 19.75 2.80 -26.66
N ILE A 28 19.75 2.24 -25.44
CA ILE A 28 20.26 2.96 -24.26
C ILE A 28 21.79 3.05 -24.33
N ASP A 29 22.34 4.26 -24.29
CA ASP A 29 23.75 4.47 -23.96
C ASP A 29 23.89 4.60 -22.44
N THR A 30 24.51 3.60 -21.81
CA THR A 30 24.70 3.54 -20.35
C THR A 30 25.62 4.64 -19.81
N ARG A 31 26.31 5.40 -20.67
CA ARG A 31 27.16 6.54 -20.28
C ARG A 31 26.38 7.85 -20.21
N GLU A 32 25.28 7.95 -20.96
CA GLU A 32 24.39 9.13 -21.00
C GLU A 32 23.16 8.90 -20.11
N TYR A 33 23.36 8.97 -18.80
CA TYR A 33 22.32 8.69 -17.81
C TYR A 33 21.28 9.81 -17.66
N SER A 34 21.54 11.00 -18.19
CA SER A 34 20.67 12.18 -18.09
C SER A 34 19.34 11.97 -18.82
N ASP A 35 19.38 11.45 -20.05
CA ASP A 35 18.18 11.10 -20.82
C ASP A 35 17.37 9.99 -20.12
N LEU A 36 18.05 8.98 -19.58
CA LEU A 36 17.40 7.90 -18.85
C LEU A 36 16.68 8.41 -17.58
N ILE A 37 17.30 9.32 -16.82
CA ILE A 37 16.66 9.97 -15.67
C ILE A 37 15.42 10.75 -16.12
N ASN A 38 15.50 11.51 -17.21
CA ASN A 38 14.38 12.27 -17.73
C ASN A 38 13.22 11.34 -18.13
N LYS A 39 13.50 10.24 -18.82
CA LYS A 39 12.48 9.27 -19.22
C LYS A 39 11.85 8.51 -18.05
N PHE A 40 12.60 8.25 -16.98
CA PHE A 40 12.01 7.68 -15.76
C PHE A 40 11.20 8.70 -14.95
N SER A 41 11.47 10.00 -15.12
CA SER A 41 10.75 11.05 -14.39
C SER A 41 9.30 11.20 -14.86
N THR A 42 9.02 10.89 -16.13
CA THR A 42 7.69 11.00 -16.75
C THR A 42 7.34 9.70 -17.45
N ALA A 43 6.41 8.93 -16.88
CA ALA A 43 5.90 7.72 -17.52
C ALA A 43 5.00 8.06 -18.72
N GLU A 44 5.10 7.25 -19.78
CA GLU A 44 4.19 7.32 -20.93
C GLU A 44 2.78 6.91 -20.51
N TYR A 45 2.66 5.85 -19.69
CA TYR A 45 1.41 5.45 -19.04
C TYR A 45 1.65 5.00 -17.61
N THR A 46 0.72 5.36 -16.72
CA THR A 46 0.56 4.70 -15.42
C THR A 46 -0.82 4.09 -15.36
N ILE A 47 -0.87 2.80 -15.07
CA ILE A 47 -2.07 1.99 -14.94
C ILE A 47 -2.17 1.58 -13.47
N LYS A 48 -3.34 1.78 -12.87
CA LYS A 48 -3.62 1.41 -11.48
C LYS A 48 -4.89 0.58 -11.46
N ASP A 49 -4.82 -0.63 -10.89
CA ASP A 49 -5.96 -1.56 -10.83
C ASP A 49 -6.66 -1.82 -12.17
N GLY A 50 -5.91 -1.72 -13.28
CA GLY A 50 -6.42 -1.91 -14.65
C GLY A 50 -6.84 -0.63 -15.39
N ASP A 51 -6.95 0.50 -14.69
CA ASP A 51 -7.35 1.79 -15.28
C ASP A 51 -6.13 2.66 -15.60
N VAL A 52 -6.15 3.36 -16.73
CA VAL A 52 -5.13 4.36 -17.09
C VAL A 52 -5.38 5.63 -16.26
N VAL A 53 -4.51 5.89 -15.29
CA VAL A 53 -4.62 7.03 -14.36
C VAL A 53 -3.72 8.21 -14.72
N CYS A 54 -2.71 7.97 -15.55
CA CYS A 54 -1.81 9.02 -16.05
C CYS A 54 -1.30 8.64 -17.44
N HIS A 55 -1.18 9.64 -18.30
CA HIS A 55 -0.57 9.53 -19.62
C HIS A 55 0.36 10.72 -19.86
N ASN A 56 1.61 10.48 -20.25
CA ASN A 56 2.60 11.53 -20.48
C ASN A 56 2.75 12.53 -19.32
N GLY A 57 2.71 12.01 -18.08
CA GLY A 57 2.80 12.82 -16.86
C GLY A 57 1.50 13.56 -16.49
N GLU A 58 0.48 13.55 -17.34
CA GLU A 58 -0.82 14.15 -17.05
C GLU A 58 -1.76 13.15 -16.37
N ILE A 59 -2.28 13.51 -15.20
CA ILE A 59 -3.24 12.69 -14.47
C ILE A 59 -4.59 12.72 -15.21
N THR A 60 -5.03 11.56 -15.70
CA THR A 60 -6.30 11.40 -16.43
C THR A 60 -7.45 10.99 -15.52
N MET A 61 -7.15 10.37 -14.37
CA MET A 61 -8.15 9.88 -13.41
C MET A 61 -7.53 9.77 -12.01
N ILE A 62 -8.36 9.98 -10.98
CA ILE A 62 -8.03 9.69 -9.59
C ILE A 62 -8.95 8.57 -9.09
N PRO A 63 -8.50 7.30 -9.11
CA PRO A 63 -9.31 6.19 -8.62
C PRO A 63 -9.37 6.19 -7.08
N GLU A 64 -10.34 5.46 -6.54
CA GLU A 64 -10.39 5.24 -5.09
C GLU A 64 -9.18 4.43 -4.61
N ARG A 65 -8.53 4.93 -3.55
CA ARG A 65 -7.40 4.25 -2.92
C ARG A 65 -7.88 3.12 -2.01
N ARG A 66 -7.04 2.09 -1.83
CA ARG A 66 -7.19 1.05 -0.80
C ARG A 66 -6.29 1.34 0.40
N THR A 67 -6.82 1.15 1.60
CA THR A 67 -6.02 1.19 2.83
C THR A 67 -5.73 -0.24 3.30
N TYR A 68 -4.49 -0.68 3.14
CA TYR A 68 -4.05 -1.98 3.65
C TYR A 68 -3.75 -1.88 5.15
N TYR A 69 -4.25 -2.84 5.91
CA TYR A 69 -3.93 -2.98 7.33
C TYR A 69 -3.77 -4.45 7.68
N THR A 70 -3.02 -4.72 8.74
CA THR A 70 -2.80 -6.07 9.22
C THR A 70 -3.97 -6.50 10.11
N ASP A 71 -4.60 -7.61 9.76
CA ASP A 71 -5.64 -8.24 10.57
C ASP A 71 -5.02 -9.39 11.37
N VAL A 72 -4.89 -9.17 12.68
CA VAL A 72 -4.23 -10.06 13.63
C VAL A 72 -5.26 -10.53 14.64
N SER A 73 -5.36 -11.85 14.80
CA SER A 73 -6.19 -12.48 15.83
C SER A 73 -5.31 -13.19 16.85
N VAL A 74 -5.54 -12.93 18.13
CA VAL A 74 -4.89 -13.61 19.25
C VAL A 74 -5.97 -14.24 20.14
N PRO A 75 -5.65 -15.25 20.98
CA PRO A 75 -6.63 -15.79 21.91
C PRO A 75 -7.22 -14.71 22.83
N ASP A 76 -8.56 -14.64 22.92
CA ASP A 76 -9.31 -13.63 23.69
C ASP A 76 -8.79 -13.40 25.11
N ALA A 77 -8.37 -14.47 25.79
CA ALA A 77 -7.89 -14.39 27.17
C ALA A 77 -6.62 -13.51 27.27
N ASN A 78 -5.69 -13.70 26.33
CA ASN A 78 -4.42 -12.96 26.30
C ASN A 78 -4.65 -11.50 25.91
N GLU A 79 -5.56 -11.25 24.96
CA GLU A 79 -5.92 -9.88 24.55
C GLU A 79 -6.55 -9.11 25.71
N LYS A 80 -7.52 -9.71 26.41
CA LYS A 80 -8.21 -9.08 27.55
C LYS A 80 -7.27 -8.78 28.71
N GLU A 81 -6.31 -9.66 28.99
CA GLU A 81 -5.30 -9.44 30.03
C GLU A 81 -4.39 -8.26 29.65
N MET A 82 -3.82 -8.29 28.45
CA MET A 82 -2.96 -7.21 27.94
C MET A 82 -3.66 -5.86 27.90
N LEU A 83 -4.94 -5.81 27.46
CA LEU A 83 -5.70 -4.56 27.37
C LEU A 83 -5.95 -3.93 28.74
N LYS A 84 -6.04 -4.71 29.83
CA LYS A 84 -6.14 -4.14 31.19
C LYS A 84 -4.88 -3.39 31.57
N ASP A 85 -3.72 -3.97 31.32
CA ASP A 85 -2.42 -3.36 31.61
C ASP A 85 -2.21 -2.09 30.76
N VAL A 86 -2.54 -2.17 29.47
CA VAL A 86 -2.52 -1.01 28.57
C VAL A 86 -3.43 0.09 29.13
N GLN A 87 -4.67 -0.23 29.49
CA GLN A 87 -5.61 0.75 30.04
C GLN A 87 -5.08 1.40 31.34
N GLU A 88 -4.37 0.66 32.20
CA GLU A 88 -3.73 1.24 33.40
C GLU A 88 -2.63 2.26 33.03
N TRP A 89 -1.82 1.96 32.02
CA TRP A 89 -0.73 2.85 31.58
C TRP A 89 -1.22 4.15 30.96
N PHE A 90 -2.46 4.23 30.49
CA PHE A 90 -3.06 5.47 30.01
C PHE A 90 -3.13 6.57 31.08
N ARG A 91 -2.91 6.25 32.37
CA ARG A 91 -2.69 7.27 33.42
C ARG A 91 -1.54 8.24 33.14
N TYR A 92 -0.59 7.84 32.29
CA TYR A 92 0.55 8.65 31.87
C TYR A 92 0.33 9.38 30.54
N TYR A 93 -0.82 9.19 29.90
CA TYR A 93 -1.17 9.81 28.63
C TYR A 93 -2.11 11.00 28.85
N SER A 94 -2.06 11.97 27.93
CA SER A 94 -2.97 13.12 27.91
C SER A 94 -4.33 12.81 27.29
N HIS A 95 -4.46 11.68 26.57
CA HIS A 95 -5.70 11.23 25.94
C HIS A 95 -6.29 10.05 26.71
N GLY A 96 -7.61 9.92 26.72
CA GLY A 96 -8.29 8.75 27.29
C GLY A 96 -8.20 7.54 26.36
N PHE A 97 -8.09 6.33 26.94
CA PHE A 97 -8.00 5.06 26.21
C PHE A 97 -9.07 4.90 25.12
N ASN A 98 -10.32 5.26 25.41
CA ASN A 98 -11.44 5.13 24.45
C ASN A 98 -11.31 6.01 23.20
N HIS A 99 -10.47 7.05 23.23
CA HIS A 99 -10.24 7.95 22.08
C HIS A 99 -8.95 7.63 21.34
N TYR A 100 -8.20 6.62 21.78
CA TYR A 100 -6.94 6.23 21.18
C TYR A 100 -7.09 5.39 19.90
N PRO A 101 -8.00 4.38 19.83
CA PRO A 101 -8.18 3.61 18.62
C PRO A 101 -8.64 4.50 17.46
N THR A 102 -8.01 4.33 16.30
CA THR A 102 -8.45 4.98 15.05
C THR A 102 -9.82 4.41 14.65
N PRO A 103 -10.87 5.24 14.56
CA PRO A 103 -12.18 4.77 14.13
C PRO A 103 -12.19 4.27 12.69
N GLU A 104 -13.04 3.27 12.39
CA GLU A 104 -13.10 2.63 11.07
C GLU A 104 -13.48 3.59 9.93
N ASN A 105 -14.23 4.66 10.22
CA ASN A 105 -14.63 5.65 9.21
C ASN A 105 -13.45 6.43 8.59
N TYR A 106 -12.26 6.37 9.19
CA TYR A 106 -11.03 6.92 8.60
C TYR A 106 -10.39 5.98 7.56
N LEU A 107 -10.78 4.69 7.54
CA LEU A 107 -10.26 3.72 6.59
C LEU A 107 -11.09 3.76 5.29
N VAL A 108 -10.54 4.40 4.27
CA VAL A 108 -11.13 4.40 2.92
C VAL A 108 -10.78 3.08 2.21
N ASN A 109 -11.80 2.33 1.77
CA ASN A 109 -11.67 1.03 1.10
C ASN A 109 -10.66 0.08 1.82
N PRO A 110 -10.99 -0.34 3.05
CA PRO A 110 -10.10 -1.15 3.89
C PRO A 110 -9.82 -2.51 3.25
N THR A 111 -8.54 -2.90 3.19
CA THR A 111 -8.08 -4.19 2.67
C THR A 111 -7.24 -4.90 3.74
N ALA A 112 -7.88 -5.78 4.50
CA ALA A 112 -7.22 -6.59 5.52
C ALA A 112 -6.17 -7.55 4.93
N ILE A 113 -4.99 -7.60 5.55
CA ILE A 113 -3.96 -8.61 5.34
C ILE A 113 -3.94 -9.52 6.56
N LYS A 114 -4.49 -10.72 6.43
CA LYS A 114 -4.53 -11.72 7.50
C LYS A 114 -3.12 -12.26 7.77
N VAL A 115 -2.70 -12.23 9.03
CA VAL A 115 -1.38 -12.75 9.44
C VAL A 115 -1.47 -14.09 10.15
N ASN A 116 -2.61 -14.41 10.75
CA ASN A 116 -2.79 -15.60 11.60
C ASN A 116 -3.83 -16.58 11.03
N THR A 117 -3.84 -16.82 9.72
CA THR A 117 -4.51 -18.02 9.20
C THR A 117 -3.73 -19.23 9.69
N GLU A 118 -4.33 -19.96 10.64
CA GLU A 118 -3.78 -21.15 11.30
C GLU A 118 -3.10 -22.12 10.33
N LYS A 119 -2.09 -22.82 10.85
CA LYS A 119 -1.72 -24.16 10.38
C LYS A 119 -2.48 -25.18 11.21
#